data_AF-A0A8S1RCK5-F1
#
_entry.id   AF-A0A8S1RCK5-F1
#
_cell.length_a   1.000
_cell.length_b   1.000
_cell.length_c   1.000
_cell.angle_alpha   90.00
_cell.angle_beta   90.00
_cell.angle_gamma   90.00
#
_symmetry.space_group_name_H-M   'P 1'
#
loop_
_entity.id
_entity.type
_entity.pdbx_description
1 polymer ?
#
loop_
_entity_poly.entity_id
_entity_poly.type
_entity_poly.pdbx_seq_one_letter_code
_entity_poly.pdbx_strand_id
1 'polypeptide(L)'
;MSEIPDHILTLYKEMGFGEFHIRQCWVISNCNDGQQFQANLFGENHNSQPPPQPQHKIPQPPSLPPPQQQGENQQQFFARLFGSIPYFKAQLRKKDQIVGIQNIGNTCTINSMLQLFHSIPQIYNLLIECDNTSTNCYGKFVYEIQTLFTELTASNLEYIYPKTAVKSLSFGSDDKEYIGVQQDIVEIFNLILTKFDQCIRRLHQKHLMESIKYKVELFGHQELNQLFQIIFVNETGKNEYHAYLNATLKHQNTTKFLLSEFKNKIIHLPKFLRISVNRIQFQKNNSFKSKEIFLIDEDLNLDMCLKNNQNQNQQEVDKLQNTVNQLQNEINKQAKRLDSLRYVINLYEKENIFIDLINILKIKQKQLEQQLLQLESKCSQQKQKINNLQNQNRYQYKIHSIVIHFGSAYEGHNYIYIYNFHFGKWMIFNDNTVQFVNKQEVEKDSKINAQVVIYVDSQVIPKLIEHYKYIQTVGNIIVSNPDKNLKQIEELNKIPQNILELLTEKNKRNYQSQLKQFQ
;
A
#
# COMPACT_ATOMS: atom_id res chain seq x y z
N MET A 1 -10.72 -65.05 -3.26
CA MET A 1 -9.40 -64.83 -3.89
C MET A 1 -9.45 -65.43 -5.30
N SER A 2 -10.16 -64.74 -6.18
CA SER A 2 -10.48 -65.13 -7.55
C SER A 2 -11.01 -63.86 -8.22
N GLU A 3 -10.57 -63.34 -9.35
CA GLU A 3 -9.39 -63.52 -10.19
C GLU A 3 -9.08 -62.10 -10.66
N ILE A 4 -7.82 -61.65 -10.60
CA ILE A 4 -7.46 -60.37 -11.22
C ILE A 4 -7.46 -60.64 -12.72
N PRO A 5 -8.23 -59.89 -13.54
CA PRO A 5 -8.25 -60.11 -14.98
C PRO A 5 -6.84 -60.02 -15.56
N ASP A 6 -6.45 -60.98 -16.41
CA ASP A 6 -5.07 -61.11 -16.91
C ASP A 6 -4.57 -59.85 -17.63
N HIS A 7 -5.46 -59.10 -18.28
CA HIS A 7 -5.10 -57.83 -18.92
C HIS A 7 -4.63 -56.75 -17.92
N ILE A 8 -5.12 -56.76 -16.68
CA ILE A 8 -4.66 -55.85 -15.61
C ILE A 8 -3.30 -56.31 -15.08
N LEU A 9 -3.07 -57.63 -14.96
CA LEU A 9 -1.76 -58.17 -14.57
C LEU A 9 -0.67 -57.85 -15.61
N THR A 10 -0.99 -57.91 -16.90
CA THR A 10 -0.06 -57.58 -17.98
C THR A 10 0.28 -56.09 -18.00
N LEU A 11 -0.72 -55.21 -17.93
CA LEU A 11 -0.50 -53.75 -17.95
C LEU A 11 0.38 -53.26 -16.78
N TYR A 12 0.22 -53.85 -15.59
CA TYR A 12 0.99 -53.48 -14.41
C TYR A 12 2.39 -54.09 -14.37
N LYS A 13 2.59 -55.26 -14.99
CA LYS A 13 3.94 -55.85 -15.21
C LYS A 13 4.75 -55.01 -16.20
N GLU A 14 4.12 -54.48 -17.24
CA GLU A 14 4.75 -53.56 -18.21
C GLU A 14 5.17 -52.22 -17.57
N MET A 15 4.51 -51.80 -16.49
CA MET A 15 4.87 -50.63 -15.69
C MET A 15 5.95 -50.91 -14.62
N GLY A 16 6.50 -52.13 -14.56
CA GLY A 16 7.64 -52.49 -13.69
C GLY A 16 7.28 -52.92 -12.26
N PHE A 17 6.01 -53.21 -11.97
CA PHE A 17 5.57 -53.63 -10.63
C PHE A 17 5.53 -55.16 -10.49
N GLY A 18 6.00 -55.66 -9.34
CA GLY A 18 6.01 -57.09 -9.03
C GLY A 18 4.61 -57.66 -8.70
N GLU A 19 4.36 -58.91 -9.07
CA GLU A 19 3.03 -59.57 -8.96
C GLU A 19 2.46 -59.60 -7.53
N PHE A 20 3.33 -59.69 -6.51
CA PHE A 20 2.94 -59.64 -5.11
C PHE A 20 2.38 -58.26 -4.70
N HIS A 21 2.97 -57.17 -5.21
CA HIS A 21 2.52 -55.79 -4.96
C HIS A 21 1.15 -55.53 -5.61
N ILE A 22 0.94 -56.07 -6.81
CA ILE A 22 -0.29 -55.92 -7.58
C ILE A 22 -1.49 -56.55 -6.84
N ARG A 23 -1.30 -57.74 -6.24
CA ARG A 23 -2.35 -58.43 -5.48
C ARG A 23 -2.70 -57.74 -4.16
N GLN A 24 -1.73 -57.10 -3.50
CA GLN A 24 -1.95 -56.37 -2.25
C GLN A 24 -2.70 -55.05 -2.47
N CYS A 25 -2.33 -54.27 -3.49
CA CYS A 25 -3.02 -53.01 -3.81
C CYS A 25 -4.49 -53.24 -4.22
N TRP A 26 -4.77 -54.34 -4.93
CA TRP A 26 -6.13 -54.72 -5.33
C TRP A 26 -7.04 -55.02 -4.12
N VAL A 27 -6.53 -55.78 -3.15
CA VAL A 27 -7.27 -56.12 -1.92
C VAL A 27 -7.55 -54.88 -1.08
N ILE A 28 -6.59 -53.96 -0.99
CA ILE A 28 -6.68 -52.74 -0.16
C ILE A 28 -7.61 -51.69 -0.79
N SER A 29 -7.70 -51.60 -2.12
CA SER A 29 -8.61 -50.67 -2.81
C SER A 29 -10.10 -50.91 -2.53
N ASN A 30 -10.46 -52.11 -2.09
CA ASN A 30 -11.83 -52.51 -1.74
C ASN A 30 -12.20 -52.27 -0.27
N CYS A 31 -11.23 -51.87 0.57
CA CYS A 31 -11.47 -51.46 1.95
C CYS A 31 -11.34 -49.94 1.99
N ASN A 32 -12.41 -49.23 2.41
CA ASN A 32 -12.55 -47.75 2.38
C ASN A 32 -11.57 -46.98 3.31
N ASP A 33 -10.30 -47.34 3.38
CA ASP A 33 -9.30 -46.74 4.25
C ASP A 33 -8.18 -46.07 3.44
N GLY A 34 -8.42 -44.81 3.06
CA GLY A 34 -7.53 -44.03 2.20
C GLY A 34 -6.15 -43.69 2.81
N GLN A 35 -5.94 -43.92 4.11
CA GLN A 35 -4.65 -43.65 4.76
C GLN A 35 -3.63 -44.79 4.58
N GLN A 36 -4.06 -46.05 4.40
CA GLN A 36 -3.16 -47.16 4.09
C GLN A 36 -2.69 -47.18 2.62
N PHE A 37 -3.50 -46.62 1.70
CA PHE A 37 -3.17 -46.57 0.27
C PHE A 37 -1.93 -45.70 -0.02
N GLN A 38 -1.77 -44.58 0.68
CA GLN A 38 -0.62 -43.68 0.49
C GLN A 38 0.67 -44.18 1.15
N ALA A 39 0.58 -44.89 2.26
CA ALA A 39 1.75 -45.40 2.98
C ALA A 39 2.47 -46.53 2.21
N ASN A 40 1.74 -47.35 1.45
CA ASN A 40 2.32 -48.46 0.68
C ASN A 40 2.76 -48.07 -0.74
N LEU A 41 2.26 -46.97 -1.31
CA LEU A 41 2.72 -46.49 -2.61
C LEU A 41 4.10 -45.80 -2.54
N PHE A 42 4.47 -45.25 -1.36
CA PHE A 42 5.66 -44.40 -1.19
C PHE A 42 6.42 -44.60 0.13
N GLY A 43 6.16 -45.68 0.88
CA GLY A 43 6.82 -45.97 2.14
C GLY A 43 8.14 -46.73 1.94
N GLU A 44 9.26 -46.03 2.09
CA GLU A 44 10.58 -46.65 2.24
C GLU A 44 10.61 -47.48 3.53
N ASN A 45 10.70 -48.80 3.38
CA ASN A 45 11.32 -49.66 4.39
C ASN A 45 11.84 -50.93 3.72
N HIS A 46 13.08 -50.88 3.25
CA HIS A 46 13.93 -52.06 3.24
C HIS A 46 15.34 -51.70 3.71
N ASN A 47 15.70 -52.30 4.84
CA ASN A 47 17.08 -52.62 5.20
C ASN A 47 17.75 -53.34 4.04
N SER A 48 18.73 -52.70 3.42
CA SER A 48 19.73 -53.36 2.59
C SER A 48 21.06 -52.63 2.79
N GLN A 49 22.03 -53.32 3.40
CA GLN A 49 23.40 -52.83 3.55
C GLN A 49 24.06 -52.69 2.16
N PRO A 50 24.82 -51.62 1.89
CA PRO A 50 25.58 -51.48 0.65
C PRO A 50 26.99 -52.10 0.77
N PRO A 51 27.60 -52.52 -0.37
CA PRO A 51 28.97 -53.05 -0.40
C PRO A 51 30.02 -51.93 -0.21
N PRO A 52 31.26 -52.26 0.18
CA PRO A 52 32.28 -51.26 0.51
C PRO A 52 32.84 -50.57 -0.74
N GLN A 53 33.01 -49.25 -0.67
CA GLN A 53 33.68 -48.45 -1.70
C GLN A 53 35.08 -47.97 -1.26
N PRO A 54 36.03 -47.79 -2.21
CA PRO A 54 37.43 -47.47 -1.93
C PRO A 54 37.64 -45.99 -1.56
N GLN A 55 38.66 -45.75 -0.73
CA GLN A 55 39.05 -44.43 -0.24
C GLN A 55 39.76 -43.61 -1.34
N HIS A 56 39.10 -42.54 -1.81
CA HIS A 56 39.78 -41.43 -2.49
C HIS A 56 39.61 -40.12 -1.70
N LYS A 57 40.74 -39.51 -1.36
CA LYS A 57 40.85 -38.20 -0.70
C LYS A 57 40.34 -37.11 -1.66
N ILE A 58 39.34 -36.34 -1.23
CA ILE A 58 38.84 -35.15 -1.96
C ILE A 58 39.48 -33.88 -1.34
N PRO A 59 39.99 -32.92 -2.13
CA PRO A 59 40.59 -31.68 -1.64
C PRO A 59 39.55 -30.67 -1.12
N GLN A 60 39.97 -29.78 -0.22
CA GLN A 60 39.13 -28.70 0.32
C GLN A 60 38.65 -27.72 -0.79
N PRO A 61 37.40 -27.20 -0.69
CA PRO A 61 36.90 -26.22 -1.64
C PRO A 61 37.54 -24.85 -1.41
N PRO A 62 37.79 -24.06 -2.48
CA PRO A 62 38.28 -22.70 -2.32
C PRO A 62 37.20 -21.80 -1.69
N SER A 63 37.68 -20.83 -0.91
CA SER A 63 36.89 -19.82 -0.23
C SER A 63 35.97 -19.05 -1.19
N LEU A 64 34.69 -18.94 -0.80
CA LEU A 64 33.69 -18.13 -1.51
C LEU A 64 34.09 -16.65 -1.53
N PRO A 65 33.98 -15.96 -2.67
CA PRO A 65 34.11 -14.50 -2.71
C PRO A 65 32.92 -13.84 -1.98
N PRO A 66 33.06 -12.58 -1.52
CA PRO A 66 32.02 -11.89 -0.77
C PRO A 66 30.74 -11.73 -1.61
N PRO A 67 29.56 -11.58 -0.95
CA PRO A 67 28.28 -11.65 -1.64
C PRO A 67 28.18 -10.56 -2.71
N GLN A 68 28.09 -10.96 -3.97
CA GLN A 68 27.65 -10.07 -5.03
C GLN A 68 26.18 -9.73 -4.75
N GLN A 69 25.89 -8.43 -4.63
CA GLN A 69 24.54 -7.90 -4.48
C GLN A 69 23.70 -8.27 -5.71
N GLN A 70 23.03 -9.42 -5.69
CA GLN A 70 21.93 -9.72 -6.61
C GLN A 70 20.68 -8.99 -6.13
N GLY A 71 20.68 -7.68 -6.33
CA GLY A 71 19.52 -6.81 -6.27
C GLY A 71 19.59 -5.86 -7.46
N GLU A 72 18.45 -5.61 -8.10
CA GLU A 72 18.32 -4.54 -9.09
C GLU A 72 18.92 -3.26 -8.50
N ASN A 73 19.98 -2.74 -9.14
CA ASN A 73 20.64 -1.54 -8.61
C ASN A 73 19.72 -0.31 -8.81
N GLN A 74 19.92 0.75 -8.04
CA GLN A 74 19.10 1.97 -8.12
C GLN A 74 18.95 2.47 -9.56
N GLN A 75 20.05 2.50 -10.32
CA GLN A 75 20.04 2.92 -11.72
C GLN A 75 19.17 2.05 -12.61
N GLN A 76 19.17 0.73 -12.45
CA GLN A 76 18.34 -0.21 -13.20
C GLN A 76 16.86 -0.09 -12.81
N PHE A 77 16.57 0.06 -11.51
CA PHE A 77 15.21 0.30 -11.02
C PHE A 77 14.63 1.59 -11.59
N PHE A 78 15.39 2.69 -11.56
CA PHE A 78 14.97 3.98 -12.11
C PHE A 78 14.92 3.99 -13.64
N ALA A 79 15.89 3.37 -14.31
CA ALA A 79 15.88 3.24 -15.77
C ALA A 79 14.68 2.42 -16.26
N ARG A 80 14.29 1.38 -15.51
CA ARG A 80 13.11 0.58 -15.80
C ARG A 80 11.81 1.37 -15.63
N LEU A 81 11.71 2.18 -14.58
CA LEU A 81 10.48 2.92 -14.27
C LEU A 81 10.32 4.22 -15.07
N PHE A 82 11.41 4.93 -15.34
CA PHE A 82 11.34 6.33 -15.82
C PHE A 82 12.28 6.65 -16.99
N GLY A 83 13.08 5.69 -17.46
CA GLY A 83 14.15 5.93 -18.44
C GLY A 83 15.35 6.68 -17.86
N SER A 84 16.44 6.76 -18.63
CA SER A 84 17.64 7.55 -18.28
C SER A 84 17.25 9.02 -18.11
N ILE A 85 17.55 9.67 -16.98
CA ILE A 85 17.21 11.08 -16.72
C ILE A 85 18.27 12.00 -17.36
N PRO A 86 17.99 12.70 -18.47
CA PRO A 86 18.85 13.75 -18.94
C PRO A 86 18.40 15.03 -18.23
N TYR A 87 19.34 15.90 -17.88
CA TYR A 87 19.05 17.19 -17.24
C TYR A 87 18.37 18.13 -18.26
N PHE A 88 17.09 17.89 -18.55
CA PHE A 88 16.31 18.73 -19.45
C PHE A 88 15.63 19.86 -18.68
N LYS A 89 15.68 21.06 -19.26
CA LYS A 89 14.92 22.22 -18.81
C LYS A 89 13.42 21.89 -18.83
N ALA A 90 12.70 22.29 -17.78
CA ALA A 90 11.27 22.01 -17.63
C ALA A 90 10.47 22.43 -18.88
N GLN A 91 9.59 21.55 -19.36
CA GLN A 91 8.69 21.84 -20.48
C GLN A 91 7.38 22.46 -20.03
N LEU A 92 6.60 22.98 -20.98
CA LEU A 92 5.23 23.41 -20.71
C LEU A 92 4.37 22.21 -20.27
N ARG A 93 3.53 22.46 -19.28
CA ARG A 93 2.57 21.51 -18.74
C ARG A 93 1.63 21.04 -19.85
N LYS A 94 1.34 19.73 -19.88
CA LYS A 94 0.37 19.11 -20.78
C LYS A 94 -1.01 19.01 -20.11
N LYS A 95 -2.04 18.84 -20.93
CA LYS A 95 -3.41 18.60 -20.45
C LYS A 95 -3.44 17.41 -19.48
N ASP A 96 -4.19 17.54 -18.39
CA ASP A 96 -4.33 16.49 -17.37
C ASP A 96 -3.03 16.10 -16.62
N GLN A 97 -1.93 16.83 -16.84
CA GLN A 97 -0.67 16.63 -16.13
C GLN A 97 -0.71 17.31 -14.76
N ILE A 98 -0.25 16.60 -13.73
CA ILE A 98 -0.01 17.14 -12.38
C ILE A 98 1.45 17.59 -12.28
N VAL A 99 1.70 18.68 -11.56
CA VAL A 99 3.02 19.33 -11.49
C VAL A 99 3.94 18.57 -10.52
N GLY A 100 5.15 18.22 -10.97
CA GLY A 100 6.20 17.62 -10.14
C GLY A 100 7.05 18.64 -9.37
N ILE A 101 7.93 18.14 -8.50
CA ILE A 101 8.88 18.95 -7.74
C ILE A 101 10.31 18.46 -7.99
N GLN A 102 11.17 19.33 -8.54
CA GLN A 102 12.55 18.97 -8.83
C GLN A 102 13.32 18.57 -7.56
N ASN A 103 14.07 17.47 -7.64
CA ASN A 103 15.06 17.11 -6.63
C ASN A 103 16.24 18.09 -6.70
N ILE A 104 16.53 18.76 -5.59
CA ILE A 104 17.61 19.74 -5.49
C ILE A 104 18.74 19.28 -4.56
N GLY A 105 18.91 17.96 -4.42
CA GLY A 105 19.95 17.33 -3.60
C GLY A 105 19.34 16.67 -2.36
N ASN A 106 19.09 15.37 -2.42
CA ASN A 106 18.49 14.58 -1.33
C ASN A 106 17.17 15.14 -0.77
N THR A 107 16.43 15.93 -1.56
CA THR A 107 15.15 16.52 -1.13
C THR A 107 13.93 15.66 -1.48
N CYS A 108 14.11 14.45 -2.01
CA CYS A 108 13.02 13.60 -2.48
C CYS A 108 12.02 13.22 -1.36
N THR A 109 12.50 13.05 -0.12
CA THR A 109 11.64 12.84 1.05
C THR A 109 10.75 14.06 1.30
N ILE A 110 11.31 15.28 1.24
CA ILE A 110 10.58 16.53 1.43
C ILE A 110 9.59 16.75 0.27
N ASN A 111 10.00 16.50 -0.97
CA ASN A 111 9.15 16.60 -2.14
C ASN A 111 7.91 15.70 -2.00
N SER A 112 8.11 14.45 -1.57
CA SER A 112 7.02 13.50 -1.30
C SER A 112 6.05 14.02 -0.24
N MET A 113 6.56 14.66 0.83
CA MET A 113 5.73 15.26 1.88
C MET A 113 4.96 16.49 1.40
N LEU A 114 5.59 17.37 0.62
CA LEU A 114 4.94 18.55 0.09
C LEU A 114 3.81 18.18 -0.90
N GLN A 115 4.03 17.17 -1.75
CA GLN A 115 2.99 16.61 -2.62
C GLN A 115 1.84 15.98 -1.83
N LEU A 116 2.18 15.22 -0.78
CA LEU A 116 1.18 14.66 0.13
C LEU A 116 0.31 15.75 0.77
N PHE A 117 0.93 16.76 1.37
CA PHE A 117 0.18 17.80 2.08
C PHE A 117 -0.63 18.68 1.13
N HIS A 118 -0.11 18.96 -0.06
CA HIS A 118 -0.86 19.64 -1.13
C HIS A 118 -2.11 18.84 -1.56
N SER A 119 -2.03 17.51 -1.55
CA SER A 119 -3.15 16.63 -1.93
C SER A 119 -4.28 16.54 -0.88
N ILE A 120 -4.05 17.04 0.35
CA ILE A 120 -5.04 17.01 1.44
C ILE A 120 -5.73 18.39 1.53
N PRO A 121 -7.02 18.52 1.16
CA PRO A 121 -7.69 19.82 1.05
C PRO A 121 -7.75 20.60 2.36
N GLN A 122 -7.88 19.92 3.50
CA GLN A 122 -7.91 20.59 4.80
C GLN A 122 -6.59 21.30 5.11
N ILE A 123 -5.46 20.66 4.80
CA ILE A 123 -4.13 21.25 4.99
C ILE A 123 -3.91 22.37 3.98
N TYR A 124 -4.25 22.11 2.71
CA TYR A 124 -4.15 23.11 1.64
C TYR A 124 -4.92 24.39 1.99
N ASN A 125 -6.21 24.28 2.34
CA ASN A 125 -7.06 25.43 2.64
C ASN A 125 -6.56 26.19 3.88
N LEU A 126 -6.23 25.48 4.96
CA LEU A 126 -5.68 26.10 6.18
C LEU A 126 -4.44 26.96 5.89
N LEU A 127 -3.53 26.47 5.05
CA LEU A 127 -2.31 27.20 4.70
C LEU A 127 -2.57 28.33 3.69
N ILE A 128 -3.44 28.12 2.70
CA ILE A 128 -3.80 29.15 1.72
C ILE A 128 -4.51 30.35 2.39
N GLU A 129 -5.32 30.10 3.41
CA GLU A 129 -6.07 31.13 4.15
C GLU A 129 -5.25 31.77 5.29
N CYS A 130 -4.03 31.29 5.57
CA CYS A 130 -3.17 31.92 6.58
C CYS A 130 -2.66 33.30 6.15
N ASP A 131 -2.57 34.22 7.12
CA ASP A 131 -1.93 35.52 6.92
C ASP A 131 -0.46 35.36 6.53
N ASN A 132 -0.09 35.94 5.39
CA ASN A 132 1.26 35.93 4.83
C ASN A 132 1.93 37.31 4.84
N THR A 133 1.31 38.31 5.47
CA THR A 133 1.84 39.68 5.53
C THR A 133 2.95 39.84 6.58
N SER A 134 3.07 38.88 7.50
CA SER A 134 4.10 38.92 8.54
C SER A 134 5.51 38.75 7.97
N THR A 135 6.42 39.64 8.36
CA THR A 135 7.83 39.63 7.92
C THR A 135 8.74 38.71 8.75
N ASN A 136 8.20 38.07 9.79
CA ASN A 136 8.97 37.15 10.62
C ASN A 136 9.14 35.78 9.93
N CYS A 137 9.85 34.85 10.59
CA CYS A 137 10.12 33.54 10.02
C CYS A 137 8.86 32.70 9.74
N TYR A 138 7.81 32.81 10.56
CA TYR A 138 6.54 32.11 10.35
C TYR A 138 5.82 32.64 9.11
N GLY A 139 5.73 33.96 8.96
CA GLY A 139 5.11 34.58 7.79
C GLY A 139 5.88 34.29 6.50
N LYS A 140 7.22 34.32 6.56
CA LYS A 140 8.08 33.89 5.44
C LYS A 140 7.81 32.43 5.07
N PHE A 141 7.74 31.52 6.05
CA PHE A 141 7.45 30.11 5.78
C PHE A 141 6.05 29.93 5.14
N VAL A 142 5.01 30.56 5.70
CA VAL A 142 3.66 30.53 5.11
C VAL A 142 3.67 31.05 3.68
N TYR A 143 4.30 32.20 3.43
CA TYR A 143 4.42 32.78 2.09
C TYR A 143 5.07 31.83 1.08
N GLU A 144 6.18 31.19 1.45
CA GLU A 144 6.90 30.27 0.57
C GLU A 144 6.12 28.97 0.32
N ILE A 145 5.40 28.46 1.33
CA ILE A 145 4.54 27.28 1.17
C ILE A 145 3.28 27.60 0.35
N GLN A 146 2.64 28.75 0.56
CA GLN A 146 1.53 29.23 -0.27
C GLN A 146 1.98 29.41 -1.73
N THR A 147 3.16 29.98 -1.94
CA THR A 147 3.75 30.10 -3.28
C THR A 147 3.92 28.71 -3.89
N LEU A 148 4.58 27.78 -3.19
CA LEU A 148 4.78 26.42 -3.67
C LEU A 148 3.47 25.70 -4.01
N PHE A 149 2.48 25.75 -3.12
CA PHE A 149 1.18 25.08 -3.32
C PHE A 149 0.39 25.71 -4.46
N THR A 150 0.49 27.02 -4.63
CA THR A 150 -0.07 27.72 -5.79
C THR A 150 0.64 27.32 -7.07
N GLU A 151 1.97 27.19 -7.06
CA GLU A 151 2.75 26.71 -8.21
C GLU A 151 2.39 25.26 -8.59
N LEU A 152 2.22 24.36 -7.63
CA LEU A 152 1.75 22.98 -7.90
C LEU A 152 0.36 22.93 -8.54
N THR A 153 -0.48 23.92 -8.22
CA THR A 153 -1.85 24.03 -8.76
C THR A 153 -1.83 24.69 -10.14
N ALA A 154 -1.09 25.80 -10.27
CA ALA A 154 -1.23 26.81 -11.32
C ALA A 154 0.07 27.13 -12.10
N SER A 155 1.10 26.29 -12.03
CA SER A 155 2.25 26.44 -12.92
C SER A 155 1.90 26.03 -14.34
N ASN A 156 2.47 26.75 -15.31
CA ASN A 156 2.46 26.37 -16.72
C ASN A 156 3.60 25.42 -17.11
N LEU A 157 4.41 24.96 -16.14
CA LEU A 157 5.47 23.97 -16.35
C LEU A 157 5.06 22.60 -15.78
N GLU A 158 5.69 21.55 -16.31
CA GLU A 158 5.48 20.18 -15.82
C GLU A 158 6.04 19.91 -14.41
N TYR A 159 7.03 20.70 -13.97
CA TYR A 159 7.58 20.64 -12.62
C TYR A 159 8.11 22.00 -12.16
N ILE A 160 8.26 22.15 -10.85
CA ILE A 160 8.72 23.39 -10.21
C ILE A 160 10.01 23.16 -9.39
N TYR A 161 10.70 24.24 -9.04
CA TYR A 161 11.91 24.21 -8.21
C TYR A 161 11.57 24.65 -6.77
N PRO A 162 11.71 23.78 -5.76
CA PRO A 162 11.20 24.05 -4.41
C PRO A 162 12.19 24.81 -3.51
N LYS A 163 13.24 25.42 -4.08
CA LYS A 163 14.42 25.88 -3.31
C LYS A 163 14.08 26.82 -2.15
N THR A 164 13.21 27.80 -2.37
CA THR A 164 12.85 28.77 -1.33
C THR A 164 11.95 28.15 -0.27
N ALA A 165 10.98 27.31 -0.67
CA ALA A 165 10.15 26.53 0.24
C ALA A 165 10.97 25.58 1.13
N VAL A 166 11.91 24.82 0.56
CA VAL A 166 12.78 23.92 1.34
C VAL A 166 13.66 24.70 2.31
N LYS A 167 14.24 25.82 1.89
CA LYS A 167 15.02 26.69 2.78
C LYS A 167 14.17 27.32 3.88
N SER A 168 12.89 27.57 3.62
CA SER A 168 11.99 28.14 4.61
C SER A 168 11.65 27.17 5.73
N LEU A 169 11.93 25.86 5.60
CA LEU A 169 11.72 24.89 6.69
C LEU A 169 12.68 25.11 7.87
N SER A 170 13.85 25.74 7.64
CA SER A 170 14.90 25.93 8.63
C SER A 170 14.75 27.26 9.38
N PHE A 171 13.80 27.36 10.33
CA PHE A 171 13.60 28.56 11.16
C PHE A 171 13.58 28.33 12.68
N GLY A 172 13.68 27.10 13.14
CA GLY A 172 13.92 26.73 14.54
C GLY A 172 15.40 26.82 14.90
N SER A 173 15.72 26.98 16.19
CA SER A 173 17.09 27.08 16.70
C SER A 173 17.96 25.87 16.37
N ASP A 174 17.35 24.68 16.30
CA ASP A 174 18.04 23.41 16.07
C ASP A 174 17.87 22.90 14.63
N ASP A 175 17.21 23.67 13.76
CA ASP A 175 16.99 23.26 12.38
C ASP A 175 18.31 23.30 11.60
N LYS A 176 18.55 22.25 10.81
CA LYS A 176 19.70 22.15 9.91
C LYS A 176 19.32 22.59 8.50
N GLU A 177 20.33 22.74 7.63
CA GLU A 177 20.07 22.83 6.19
C GLU A 177 19.64 21.45 5.66
N TYR A 178 18.47 21.39 5.03
CA TYR A 178 17.91 20.14 4.52
C TYR A 178 18.40 19.76 3.13
N ILE A 179 18.92 20.72 2.36
CA ILE A 179 19.44 20.49 1.01
C ILE A 179 20.76 19.72 1.11
N GLY A 180 20.85 18.62 0.36
CA GLY A 180 22.01 17.73 0.33
C GLY A 180 22.03 16.69 1.45
N VAL A 181 21.08 16.73 2.39
CA VAL A 181 21.07 15.85 3.57
C VAL A 181 19.96 14.80 3.46
N GLN A 182 20.31 13.53 3.68
CA GLN A 182 19.34 12.43 3.77
C GLN A 182 18.39 12.64 4.96
N GLN A 183 17.11 12.37 4.76
CA GLN A 183 16.06 12.62 5.76
C GLN A 183 15.32 11.33 6.12
N ASP A 184 15.06 11.13 7.41
CA ASP A 184 14.09 10.13 7.85
C ASP A 184 12.67 10.61 7.54
N ILE A 185 11.87 9.74 6.92
CA ILE A 185 10.51 10.08 6.49
C ILE A 185 9.59 10.40 7.66
N VAL A 186 9.77 9.73 8.80
CA VAL A 186 8.91 9.92 9.96
C VAL A 186 9.22 11.25 10.64
N GLU A 187 10.50 11.55 10.79
CA GLU A 187 11.00 12.82 11.32
C GLU A 187 10.55 14.00 10.47
N ILE A 188 10.80 13.95 9.15
CA ILE A 188 10.47 15.09 8.27
C ILE A 188 8.96 15.31 8.15
N PHE A 189 8.14 14.26 8.18
CA PHE A 189 6.69 14.39 8.21
C PHE A 189 6.24 15.16 9.45
N ASN A 190 6.74 14.76 10.63
CA ASN A 190 6.38 15.38 11.90
C ASN A 190 6.91 16.81 11.99
N LEU A 191 8.12 17.05 11.48
CA LEU A 191 8.70 18.39 11.39
C LEU A 191 7.80 19.30 10.58
N ILE A 192 7.48 18.95 9.33
CA ILE A 192 6.67 19.81 8.45
C ILE A 192 5.30 20.07 9.07
N LEU A 193 4.62 19.04 9.59
CA LEU A 193 3.34 19.22 10.29
C LEU A 193 3.48 20.15 11.50
N THR A 194 4.54 20.03 12.29
CA THR A 194 4.78 20.92 13.44
C THR A 194 5.00 22.36 12.99
N LYS A 195 5.68 22.59 11.86
CA LYS A 195 5.88 23.94 11.31
C LYS A 195 4.56 24.53 10.80
N PHE A 196 3.73 23.74 10.11
CA PHE A 196 2.37 24.16 9.75
C PHE A 196 1.56 24.54 10.99
N ASP A 197 1.58 23.68 12.00
CA ASP A 197 0.88 23.88 13.26
C ASP A 197 1.25 25.20 13.95
N GLN A 198 2.56 25.43 14.12
CA GLN A 198 3.08 26.65 14.73
C GLN A 198 2.68 27.90 13.94
N CYS A 199 2.70 27.84 12.62
CA CYS A 199 2.34 28.97 11.77
C CYS A 199 0.85 29.25 11.80
N ILE A 200 0.00 28.23 11.64
CA ILE A 200 -1.46 28.37 11.69
C ILE A 200 -1.87 28.93 13.06
N ARG A 201 -1.38 28.37 14.17
CA ARG A 201 -1.64 28.89 15.52
C ARG A 201 -1.29 30.36 15.67
N ARG A 202 -0.16 30.81 15.10
CA ARG A 202 0.31 32.20 15.27
C ARG A 202 -0.35 33.20 14.33
N LEU A 203 -0.62 32.79 13.09
CA LEU A 203 -1.00 33.68 11.99
C LEU A 203 -2.49 33.58 11.66
N HIS A 204 -3.08 32.39 11.75
CA HIS A 204 -4.51 32.18 11.55
C HIS A 204 -5.32 32.67 12.77
N GLN A 205 -4.82 32.50 14.01
CA GLN A 205 -5.51 32.92 15.23
C GLN A 205 -5.43 34.43 15.53
N LYS A 206 -4.75 35.26 14.72
CA LYS A 206 -4.79 36.72 14.90
C LYS A 206 -6.22 37.29 14.77
N HIS A 207 -7.14 36.57 14.10
CA HIS A 207 -8.56 36.89 14.04
C HIS A 207 -9.41 36.35 15.21
N LEU A 208 -8.90 35.42 16.04
CA LEU A 208 -9.65 34.80 17.15
C LEU A 208 -9.38 35.45 18.52
N MET A 209 -8.38 36.32 18.63
CA MET A 209 -7.95 36.93 19.89
C MET A 209 -8.80 38.15 20.31
N GLU A 210 -10.13 38.03 20.25
CA GLU A 210 -11.06 38.86 21.04
C GLU A 210 -11.66 38.12 22.25
N SER A 211 -11.35 36.84 22.46
CA SER A 211 -11.83 36.12 23.64
C SER A 211 -10.69 35.50 24.45
N ILE A 212 -10.47 36.07 25.63
CA ILE A 212 -9.54 35.61 26.66
C ILE A 212 -9.98 34.21 27.15
N LYS A 213 -9.30 33.16 26.68
CA LYS A 213 -9.06 31.90 27.42
C LYS A 213 -8.14 30.99 26.60
N TYR A 214 -7.41 30.12 27.29
CA TYR A 214 -6.42 29.15 26.77
C TYR A 214 -4.99 29.69 26.65
N LYS A 215 -4.44 30.04 27.82
CA LYS A 215 -3.05 29.69 28.13
C LYS A 215 -2.98 28.19 28.40
N VAL A 216 -1.98 27.55 27.79
CA VAL A 216 -1.58 26.13 27.88
C VAL A 216 -2.41 25.16 27.03
N GLU A 217 -2.15 25.13 25.73
CA GLU A 217 -2.33 23.91 24.95
C GLU A 217 -0.97 23.24 24.75
N LEU A 218 -0.77 22.13 25.45
CA LEU A 218 0.38 21.25 25.27
C LEU A 218 0.36 20.49 23.92
N PHE A 219 -0.67 20.65 23.08
CA PHE A 219 -0.83 19.90 21.82
C PHE A 219 -1.54 20.69 20.72
N GLY A 220 -0.92 20.76 19.53
CA GLY A 220 -1.41 20.99 18.15
C GLY A 220 -2.73 21.72 17.85
N HIS A 221 -2.78 22.55 16.81
CA HIS A 221 -3.98 23.20 16.26
C HIS A 221 -5.11 22.16 16.14
N GLN A 222 -6.28 22.47 16.69
CA GLN A 222 -7.36 21.49 16.86
C GLN A 222 -7.73 20.80 15.55
N GLU A 223 -7.72 21.52 14.43
CA GLU A 223 -8.02 20.94 13.12
C GLU A 223 -6.93 19.96 12.65
N LEU A 224 -5.64 20.26 12.86
CA LEU A 224 -4.55 19.35 12.49
C LEU A 224 -4.54 18.09 13.37
N ASN A 225 -4.88 18.23 14.66
CA ASN A 225 -5.05 17.09 15.56
C ASN A 225 -6.17 16.16 15.05
N GLN A 226 -7.32 16.71 14.64
CA GLN A 226 -8.40 15.90 14.06
C GLN A 226 -7.98 15.18 12.78
N LEU A 227 -7.02 15.74 12.02
CA LEU A 227 -6.53 15.11 10.80
C LEU A 227 -5.69 13.86 11.07
N PHE A 228 -4.77 13.85 12.04
CA PHE A 228 -3.79 12.76 12.18
C PHE A 228 -3.72 12.10 13.56
N GLN A 229 -4.29 12.72 14.60
CA GLN A 229 -4.15 12.24 15.98
C GLN A 229 -5.16 11.13 16.32
N ILE A 230 -4.63 9.95 16.61
CA ILE A 230 -5.37 8.82 17.18
C ILE A 230 -5.27 8.87 18.71
N ILE A 231 -6.36 8.49 19.39
CA ILE A 231 -6.40 8.37 20.85
C ILE A 231 -6.80 6.95 21.19
N PHE A 232 -6.02 6.26 22.03
CA PHE A 232 -6.34 4.93 22.53
C PHE A 232 -6.01 4.79 24.01
N VAL A 233 -6.56 3.77 24.66
CA VAL A 233 -6.27 3.44 26.05
C VAL A 233 -5.15 2.42 26.12
N ASN A 234 -4.11 2.74 26.87
CA ASN A 234 -2.97 1.84 27.08
C ASN A 234 -3.26 0.79 28.16
N GLU A 235 -2.27 -0.06 28.42
CA GLU A 235 -2.37 -1.16 29.39
C GLU A 235 -2.65 -0.68 30.83
N THR A 236 -2.24 0.55 31.16
CA THR A 236 -2.48 1.16 32.48
C THR A 236 -3.85 1.84 32.60
N GLY A 237 -4.68 1.81 31.55
CA GLY A 237 -5.98 2.47 31.52
C GLY A 237 -5.92 3.97 31.22
N LYS A 238 -4.75 4.53 30.88
CA LYS A 238 -4.58 5.95 30.53
C LYS A 238 -4.75 6.19 29.03
N ASN A 239 -5.21 7.40 28.68
CA ASN A 239 -5.29 7.83 27.29
C ASN A 239 -3.90 8.15 26.75
N GLU A 240 -3.56 7.56 25.62
CA GLU A 240 -2.37 7.87 24.83
C GLU A 240 -2.76 8.51 23.50
N TYR A 241 -1.95 9.48 23.09
CA TYR A 241 -2.17 10.30 21.90
C TYR A 241 -1.01 10.08 20.94
N HIS A 242 -1.30 9.61 19.73
CA HIS A 242 -0.27 9.33 18.75
C HIS A 242 -0.62 9.98 17.41
N ALA A 243 0.36 10.54 16.72
CA ALA A 243 0.20 11.08 15.36
C ALA A 243 0.41 10.02 14.26
N TYR A 244 0.91 8.84 14.64
CA TYR A 244 1.16 7.71 13.76
C TYR A 244 1.28 6.42 14.56
N LEU A 245 1.06 5.29 13.90
CA LEU A 245 1.21 3.95 14.46
C LEU A 245 2.42 3.24 13.84
N ASN A 246 3.13 2.41 14.61
CA ASN A 246 4.31 1.67 14.12
C ASN A 246 4.02 0.18 13.99
N ALA A 247 3.76 -0.28 12.77
CA ALA A 247 3.60 -1.68 12.44
C ALA A 247 4.96 -2.39 12.33
N THR A 248 5.04 -3.61 12.87
CA THR A 248 6.19 -4.51 12.63
C THR A 248 5.85 -5.56 11.58
N LEU A 249 6.88 -6.11 10.93
CA LEU A 249 6.73 -7.12 9.86
C LEU A 249 6.10 -8.43 10.35
N LYS A 250 6.12 -8.70 11.67
CA LYS A 250 5.48 -9.87 12.29
C LYS A 250 3.98 -9.95 12.03
N HIS A 251 3.32 -8.80 11.85
CA HIS A 251 1.88 -8.73 11.62
C HIS A 251 1.45 -9.18 10.23
N GLN A 252 2.38 -9.26 9.27
CA GLN A 252 2.15 -9.60 7.86
C GLN A 252 1.30 -8.60 7.06
N ASN A 253 0.30 -7.95 7.66
CA ASN A 253 -0.52 -6.92 7.02
C ASN A 253 -1.06 -5.86 8.00
N THR A 254 -1.67 -4.80 7.46
CA THR A 254 -2.20 -3.67 8.23
C THR A 254 -3.35 -4.05 9.17
N THR A 255 -4.28 -4.89 8.72
CA THR A 255 -5.46 -5.30 9.50
C THR A 255 -5.06 -6.13 10.70
N LYS A 256 -4.18 -7.12 10.51
CA LYS A 256 -3.65 -7.95 11.61
C LYS A 256 -2.90 -7.11 12.62
N PHE A 257 -2.12 -6.13 12.18
CA PHE A 257 -1.45 -5.17 13.07
C PHE A 257 -2.45 -4.39 13.93
N LEU A 258 -3.47 -3.79 13.30
CA LEU A 258 -4.44 -2.99 14.02
C LEU A 258 -5.26 -3.82 15.02
N LEU A 259 -5.63 -5.04 14.63
CA LEU A 259 -6.37 -5.95 15.50
C LEU A 259 -5.51 -6.53 16.63
N SER A 260 -4.23 -6.84 16.40
CA SER A 260 -3.37 -7.37 17.47
C SER A 260 -3.06 -6.29 18.52
N GLU A 261 -2.75 -5.08 18.08
CA GLU A 261 -2.28 -4.02 18.97
C GLU A 261 -3.43 -3.21 19.59
N PHE A 262 -4.51 -2.94 18.83
CA PHE A 262 -5.50 -1.92 19.17
C PHE A 262 -6.94 -2.43 19.29
N LYS A 263 -7.19 -3.75 19.25
CA LYS A 263 -8.55 -4.29 19.43
C LYS A 263 -9.20 -3.76 20.71
N ASN A 264 -10.36 -3.12 20.56
CA ASN A 264 -11.13 -2.48 21.64
C ASN A 264 -10.34 -1.45 22.48
N LYS A 265 -9.30 -0.80 21.93
CA LYS A 265 -8.50 0.19 22.66
C LYS A 265 -8.70 1.63 22.17
N ILE A 266 -9.04 1.83 20.91
CA ILE A 266 -9.16 3.15 20.29
C ILE A 266 -10.39 3.89 20.81
N ILE A 267 -10.21 5.13 21.25
CA ILE A 267 -11.26 6.05 21.68
C ILE A 267 -11.66 6.98 20.54
N HIS A 268 -10.66 7.55 19.86
CA HIS A 268 -10.87 8.55 18.80
C HIS A 268 -10.02 8.20 17.58
N LEU A 269 -10.65 8.24 16.41
CA LEU A 269 -10.03 7.98 15.12
C LEU A 269 -9.75 9.28 14.35
N PRO A 270 -8.57 9.44 13.74
CA PRO A 270 -8.22 10.61 12.95
C PRO A 270 -8.81 10.56 11.55
N LYS A 271 -9.02 11.69 10.88
CA LYS A 271 -9.50 11.71 9.48
C LYS A 271 -8.52 11.05 8.49
N PHE A 272 -7.24 11.10 8.79
CA PHE A 272 -6.17 10.40 8.12
C PHE A 272 -5.42 9.52 9.12
N LEU A 273 -5.49 8.21 8.94
CA LEU A 273 -4.76 7.25 9.77
C LEU A 273 -3.39 6.97 9.15
N ARG A 274 -2.33 7.29 9.89
CA ARG A 274 -0.95 7.06 9.47
C ARG A 274 -0.37 5.82 10.14
N ILE A 275 0.10 4.87 9.34
CA ILE A 275 0.79 3.65 9.77
C ILE A 275 2.18 3.62 9.14
N SER A 276 3.21 3.67 9.97
CA SER A 276 4.59 3.44 9.58
C SER A 276 4.91 1.95 9.66
N VAL A 277 5.54 1.39 8.63
CA VAL A 277 6.00 0.00 8.59
C VAL A 277 7.48 -0.02 8.95
N ASN A 278 7.81 -0.54 10.13
CA ASN A 278 9.19 -0.62 10.59
C ASN A 278 9.93 -1.75 9.85
N ARG A 279 10.78 -1.34 8.90
CA ARG A 279 11.64 -2.25 8.11
C ARG A 279 13.09 -2.27 8.56
N ILE A 280 13.50 -1.38 9.48
CA ILE A 280 14.88 -1.33 9.93
C ILE A 280 15.06 -2.35 11.06
N GLN A 281 15.94 -3.31 10.82
CA GLN A 281 16.32 -4.34 11.77
C GLN A 281 17.77 -4.11 12.20
N PHE A 282 18.04 -4.38 13.48
CA PHE A 282 19.37 -4.23 14.07
C PHE A 282 19.95 -5.62 14.35
N GLN A 283 21.14 -5.88 13.81
CA GLN A 283 21.87 -7.11 14.08
C GLN A 283 23.35 -6.79 14.33
N LYS A 284 23.85 -7.14 15.52
CA LYS A 284 25.27 -7.01 15.91
C LYS A 284 25.88 -5.64 15.52
N ASN A 285 25.21 -4.55 15.90
CA ASN A 285 25.57 -3.15 15.64
C ASN A 285 25.44 -2.63 14.19
N ASN A 286 24.95 -3.44 13.25
CA ASN A 286 24.60 -2.97 11.91
C ASN A 286 23.09 -2.86 11.74
N SER A 287 22.63 -1.82 11.06
CA SER A 287 21.25 -1.68 10.62
C SER A 287 21.11 -2.18 9.19
N PHE A 288 20.05 -2.93 8.93
CA PHE A 288 19.69 -3.32 7.56
C PHE A 288 18.20 -3.15 7.36
N LYS A 289 17.83 -2.95 6.09
CA LYS A 289 16.43 -2.83 5.69
C LYS A 289 15.91 -4.20 5.28
N SER A 290 14.92 -4.70 6.01
CA SER A 290 14.26 -5.95 5.70
C SER A 290 13.39 -5.85 4.44
N LYS A 291 13.47 -6.89 3.61
CA LYS A 291 12.64 -7.10 2.42
C LYS A 291 11.50 -8.08 2.67
N GLU A 292 11.23 -8.43 3.93
CA GLU A 292 10.06 -9.25 4.26
C GLU A 292 8.77 -8.58 3.77
N ILE A 293 7.86 -9.41 3.30
CA ILE A 293 6.59 -8.95 2.72
C ILE A 293 5.70 -8.44 3.85
N PHE A 294 5.17 -7.23 3.65
CA PHE A 294 4.09 -6.66 4.43
C PHE A 294 2.99 -6.20 3.47
N LEU A 295 1.82 -6.82 3.58
CA LEU A 295 0.68 -6.51 2.72
C LEU A 295 -0.06 -5.27 3.25
N ILE A 296 -0.37 -4.33 2.38
CA ILE A 296 -1.20 -3.18 2.70
C ILE A 296 -2.63 -3.53 2.27
N ASP A 297 -3.55 -3.57 3.22
CA ASP A 297 -4.96 -3.83 2.93
C ASP A 297 -5.59 -2.58 2.28
N GLU A 298 -6.42 -2.74 1.25
CA GLU A 298 -6.98 -1.59 0.52
C GLU A 298 -8.02 -0.81 1.33
N ASP A 299 -8.87 -1.56 2.01
CA ASP A 299 -9.94 -1.04 2.84
C ASP A 299 -9.69 -1.53 4.27
N LEU A 300 -9.79 -0.60 5.22
CA LEU A 300 -9.71 -0.90 6.64
C LEU A 300 -11.06 -0.63 7.29
N ASN A 301 -11.51 -1.60 8.07
CA ASN A 301 -12.62 -1.43 9.00
C ASN A 301 -12.06 -1.35 10.43
N LEU A 302 -12.19 -0.18 11.06
CA LEU A 302 -11.63 0.08 12.38
C LEU A 302 -12.64 -0.09 13.52
N ASP A 303 -13.86 -0.54 13.21
CA ASP A 303 -14.91 -0.75 14.22
C ASP A 303 -14.43 -1.69 15.35
N MET A 304 -13.65 -2.72 15.01
CA MET A 304 -13.09 -3.67 15.97
C MET A 304 -12.00 -3.13 16.87
N CYS A 305 -11.44 -1.98 16.52
CA CYS A 305 -10.43 -1.32 17.33
C CYS A 305 -11.06 -0.35 18.33
N LEU A 306 -12.36 -0.02 18.21
CA LEU A 306 -13.01 0.98 19.06
C LEU A 306 -13.43 0.41 20.43
N LYS A 307 -13.06 1.11 21.51
CA LYS A 307 -13.28 0.71 22.91
C LYS A 307 -14.76 0.53 23.27
N ASN A 308 -15.65 1.30 22.66
CA ASN A 308 -17.08 1.31 22.97
C ASN A 308 -17.94 0.55 21.94
N ASN A 309 -17.33 -0.18 21.00
CA ASN A 309 -18.07 -1.07 20.10
C ASN A 309 -18.43 -2.39 20.83
N GLN A 310 -19.31 -2.28 21.83
CA GLN A 310 -20.06 -3.43 22.35
C GLN A 310 -21.21 -3.76 21.38
N ASN A 311 -20.90 -4.18 20.16
CA ASN A 311 -21.94 -4.52 19.19
C ASN A 311 -22.28 -6.00 19.29
N GLN A 312 -23.54 -6.32 19.61
CA GLN A 312 -24.14 -7.65 19.46
C GLN A 312 -23.84 -8.26 18.07
N ASN A 313 -23.70 -7.42 17.04
CA ASN A 313 -23.30 -7.79 15.68
C ASN A 313 -21.91 -8.45 15.61
N GLN A 314 -20.98 -8.18 16.53
CA GLN A 314 -19.62 -8.71 16.42
C GLN A 314 -19.52 -10.20 16.77
N GLN A 315 -20.22 -10.64 17.81
CA GLN A 315 -20.31 -12.07 18.11
C GLN A 315 -20.98 -12.82 16.95
N GLU A 316 -21.91 -12.17 16.26
CA GLU A 316 -22.55 -12.71 15.07
C GLU A 316 -21.59 -12.77 13.88
N VAL A 317 -20.82 -11.70 13.61
CA VAL A 317 -19.77 -11.68 12.58
C VAL A 317 -18.71 -12.74 12.82
N ASP A 318 -18.23 -12.91 14.06
CA ASP A 318 -17.24 -13.95 14.38
C ASP A 318 -17.79 -15.37 14.15
N LYS A 319 -19.05 -15.62 14.53
CA LYS A 319 -19.74 -16.89 14.24
C LYS A 319 -19.89 -17.13 12.74
N LEU A 320 -20.29 -16.09 11.98
CA LEU A 320 -20.45 -16.16 10.53
C LEU A 320 -19.11 -16.40 9.84
N GLN A 321 -18.03 -15.74 10.28
CA GLN A 321 -16.70 -15.89 9.73
C GLN A 321 -16.13 -17.30 9.98
N ASN A 322 -16.34 -17.86 11.17
CA ASN A 322 -16.01 -19.26 11.46
C ASN A 322 -16.77 -20.22 10.54
N THR A 323 -18.06 -19.95 10.30
CA THR A 323 -18.89 -20.72 9.37
C THR A 323 -18.36 -20.64 7.94
N VAL A 324 -17.98 -19.44 7.48
CA VAL A 324 -17.36 -19.23 6.16
C VAL A 324 -16.07 -20.02 6.02
N ASN A 325 -15.20 -20.00 7.04
CA ASN A 325 -13.93 -20.74 7.02
C ASN A 325 -14.18 -22.26 6.92
N GLN A 326 -15.15 -22.79 7.68
CA GLN A 326 -15.55 -24.19 7.60
C GLN A 326 -16.09 -24.55 6.21
N LEU A 327 -16.98 -23.72 5.65
CA LEU A 327 -17.53 -23.93 4.31
C LEU A 327 -16.44 -23.89 3.23
N GLN A 328 -15.49 -22.96 3.32
CA GLN A 328 -14.38 -22.84 2.36
C GLN A 328 -13.48 -24.08 2.39
N ASN A 329 -13.22 -24.64 3.57
CA ASN A 329 -12.46 -25.89 3.72
C ASN A 329 -13.18 -27.09 3.08
N GLU A 330 -14.50 -27.21 3.30
CA GLU A 330 -15.30 -28.28 2.69
C GLU A 330 -15.43 -28.11 1.16
N ILE A 331 -15.61 -26.89 0.66
CA ILE A 331 -15.57 -26.58 -0.78
C ILE A 331 -14.25 -27.06 -1.39
N ASN A 332 -13.12 -26.69 -0.79
CA ASN A 332 -11.80 -27.10 -1.27
C ASN A 332 -11.63 -28.63 -1.29
N LYS A 333 -12.15 -29.32 -0.27
CA LYS A 333 -12.10 -30.79 -0.18
C LYS A 333 -12.97 -31.45 -1.26
N GLN A 334 -14.17 -30.93 -1.51
CA GLN A 334 -15.06 -31.45 -2.55
C GLN A 334 -14.54 -31.14 -3.97
N ALA A 335 -14.00 -29.95 -4.21
CA ALA A 335 -13.39 -29.58 -5.48
C ALA A 335 -12.25 -30.54 -5.86
N LYS A 336 -11.35 -30.85 -4.91
CA LYS A 336 -10.28 -31.85 -5.13
C LYS A 336 -10.82 -33.23 -5.51
N ARG A 337 -11.87 -33.69 -4.84
CA ARG A 337 -12.52 -34.98 -5.16
C ARG A 337 -13.14 -34.96 -6.56
N LEU A 338 -13.77 -33.85 -6.94
CA LEU A 338 -14.36 -33.67 -8.26
C LEU A 338 -13.29 -33.69 -9.35
N ASP A 339 -12.16 -33.02 -9.13
CA ASP A 339 -11.04 -33.02 -10.07
C ASP A 339 -10.45 -34.43 -10.25
N SER A 340 -10.26 -35.17 -9.14
CA SER A 340 -9.82 -36.57 -9.21
C SER A 340 -10.82 -37.45 -9.98
N LEU A 341 -12.12 -37.28 -9.74
CA LEU A 341 -13.16 -38.04 -10.45
C LEU A 341 -13.19 -37.72 -11.95
N ARG A 342 -13.08 -36.43 -12.32
CA ARG A 342 -12.99 -36.00 -13.72
C ARG A 342 -11.78 -36.59 -14.42
N TYR A 343 -10.63 -36.64 -13.73
CA TYR A 343 -9.42 -37.25 -14.27
C TYR A 343 -9.62 -38.75 -14.55
N VAL A 344 -10.19 -39.50 -13.61
CA VAL A 344 -10.46 -40.94 -13.78
C VAL A 344 -11.45 -41.20 -14.91
N ILE A 345 -12.54 -40.41 -15.01
CA ILE A 345 -13.51 -40.52 -16.10
C ILE A 345 -12.82 -40.29 -17.45
N ASN A 346 -12.00 -39.24 -17.57
CA ASN A 346 -11.28 -38.92 -18.80
C ASN A 346 -10.31 -40.03 -19.21
N LEU A 347 -9.59 -40.62 -18.25
CA LEU A 347 -8.73 -41.79 -18.53
C LEU A 347 -9.53 -42.96 -19.11
N TYR A 348 -10.64 -43.35 -18.48
CA TYR A 348 -11.45 -44.46 -18.96
C TYR A 348 -12.13 -44.16 -20.31
N GLU A 349 -12.54 -42.91 -20.55
CA GLU A 349 -13.08 -42.49 -21.85
C GLU A 349 -12.05 -42.57 -22.97
N LYS A 350 -10.79 -42.19 -22.72
CA LYS A 350 -9.70 -42.28 -23.70
C LYS A 350 -9.34 -43.72 -24.05
N GLU A 351 -9.29 -44.57 -23.05
CA GLU A 351 -8.97 -46.00 -23.20
C GLU A 351 -10.17 -46.81 -23.74
N ASN A 352 -11.37 -46.21 -23.78
CA ASN A 352 -12.62 -46.82 -24.25
C ASN A 352 -12.98 -48.12 -23.50
N ILE A 353 -12.78 -48.13 -22.18
CA ILE A 353 -13.01 -49.28 -21.29
C ILE A 353 -14.08 -48.97 -20.25
N PHE A 354 -14.78 -50.01 -19.77
CA PHE A 354 -15.75 -49.93 -18.66
C PHE A 354 -16.88 -48.90 -18.84
N ILE A 355 -17.58 -48.92 -19.98
CA ILE A 355 -18.64 -47.97 -20.34
C ILE A 355 -19.74 -47.83 -19.25
N ASP A 356 -20.19 -48.93 -18.66
CA ASP A 356 -21.19 -48.90 -17.58
C ASP A 356 -20.67 -48.19 -16.31
N LEU A 357 -19.39 -48.40 -15.99
CA LEU A 357 -18.73 -47.72 -14.88
C LEU A 357 -18.58 -46.23 -15.16
N ILE A 358 -18.20 -45.84 -16.39
CA ILE A 358 -18.13 -44.43 -16.80
C ILE A 358 -19.49 -43.75 -16.60
N ASN A 359 -20.59 -44.40 -16.99
CA ASN A 359 -21.93 -43.85 -16.80
C ASN A 359 -22.27 -43.63 -15.31
N ILE A 360 -21.94 -44.60 -14.44
CA ILE A 360 -22.11 -44.47 -12.99
C ILE A 360 -21.25 -43.34 -12.41
N LEU A 361 -19.98 -43.26 -12.83
CA LEU A 361 -19.05 -42.22 -12.39
C LEU A 361 -19.51 -40.82 -12.84
N LYS A 362 -20.06 -40.67 -14.05
CA LYS A 362 -20.67 -39.42 -14.53
C LYS A 362 -21.90 -39.01 -13.73
N ILE A 363 -22.74 -39.96 -13.33
CA ILE A 363 -23.86 -39.68 -12.41
C ILE A 363 -23.30 -39.17 -11.08
N LYS A 364 -22.25 -39.81 -10.55
CA LYS A 364 -21.59 -39.38 -9.31
C LYS A 364 -20.93 -38.00 -9.45
N GLN A 365 -20.35 -37.71 -10.60
CA GLN A 365 -19.77 -36.41 -10.94
C GLN A 365 -20.85 -35.33 -10.88
N LYS A 366 -21.99 -35.52 -11.55
CA LYS A 366 -23.11 -34.58 -11.52
C LYS A 366 -23.64 -34.35 -10.10
N GLN A 367 -23.75 -35.41 -9.29
CA GLN A 367 -24.16 -35.29 -7.89
C GLN A 367 -23.18 -34.43 -7.09
N LEU A 368 -21.88 -34.64 -7.28
CA LEU A 368 -20.83 -33.89 -6.57
C LEU A 368 -20.76 -32.43 -7.04
N GLU A 369 -20.94 -32.17 -8.34
CA GLU A 369 -21.05 -30.82 -8.91
C GLU A 369 -22.23 -30.04 -8.30
N GLN A 370 -23.39 -30.68 -8.15
CA GLN A 370 -24.55 -30.08 -7.49
C GLN A 370 -24.30 -29.77 -6.01
N GLN A 371 -23.63 -30.68 -5.29
CA GLN A 371 -23.27 -30.45 -3.89
C GLN A 371 -22.29 -29.28 -3.73
N LEU A 372 -21.28 -29.20 -4.61
CA LEU A 372 -20.31 -28.12 -4.62
C LEU A 372 -20.99 -26.77 -4.87
N LEU A 373 -21.89 -26.70 -5.86
CA LEU A 373 -22.66 -25.49 -6.17
C LEU A 373 -23.51 -25.02 -4.97
N GLN A 374 -24.13 -25.96 -4.24
CA GLN A 374 -24.90 -25.63 -3.03
C GLN A 374 -24.01 -25.10 -1.89
N LEU A 375 -22.81 -25.67 -1.70
CA LEU A 375 -21.84 -25.20 -0.71
C LEU A 375 -21.32 -23.81 -1.06
N GLU A 376 -20.98 -23.56 -2.31
CA GLU A 376 -20.54 -22.27 -2.82
C GLU A 376 -21.63 -21.20 -2.64
N SER A 377 -22.88 -21.53 -2.95
CA SER A 377 -24.04 -20.65 -2.73
C SER A 377 -24.21 -20.29 -1.25
N LYS A 378 -24.17 -21.27 -0.34
CA LYS A 378 -24.23 -21.04 1.12
C LYS A 378 -23.07 -20.17 1.60
N CYS A 379 -21.85 -20.43 1.13
CA CYS A 379 -20.67 -19.64 1.47
C CYS A 379 -20.82 -18.18 1.03
N SER A 380 -21.32 -17.96 -0.19
CA SER A 380 -21.60 -16.63 -0.72
C SER A 380 -22.65 -15.88 0.11
N GLN A 381 -23.75 -16.56 0.49
CA GLN A 381 -24.79 -15.98 1.34
C GLN A 381 -24.25 -15.56 2.73
N GLN A 382 -23.40 -16.39 3.36
CA GLN A 382 -22.80 -16.03 4.66
C GLN A 382 -21.84 -14.85 4.52
N LYS A 383 -21.03 -14.81 3.45
CA LYS A 383 -20.18 -13.64 3.14
C LYS A 383 -21.01 -12.37 2.92
N GLN A 384 -22.17 -12.46 2.26
CA GLN A 384 -23.09 -11.33 2.12
C GLN A 384 -23.67 -10.86 3.45
N LYS A 385 -24.05 -11.77 4.36
CA LYS A 385 -24.52 -11.39 5.70
C LYS A 385 -23.44 -10.68 6.50
N ILE A 386 -22.20 -11.18 6.46
CA ILE A 386 -21.04 -10.50 7.05
C ILE A 386 -20.89 -9.10 6.46
N ASN A 387 -20.90 -8.98 5.14
CA ASN A 387 -20.81 -7.69 4.47
C ASN A 387 -21.96 -6.76 4.86
N ASN A 388 -23.19 -7.24 5.03
CA ASN A 388 -24.33 -6.38 5.42
C ASN A 388 -24.21 -5.89 6.88
N LEU A 389 -23.79 -6.76 7.79
CA LEU A 389 -23.51 -6.39 9.18
C LEU A 389 -22.32 -5.42 9.27
N GLN A 390 -21.35 -5.57 8.38
CA GLN A 390 -20.19 -4.67 8.22
C GLN A 390 -20.50 -3.41 7.38
N ASN A 391 -21.57 -3.39 6.58
CA ASN A 391 -21.94 -2.19 5.82
C ASN A 391 -22.65 -1.16 6.71
N GLN A 392 -22.99 -1.52 7.96
CA GLN A 392 -23.32 -0.58 9.02
C GLN A 392 -22.06 0.06 9.65
N ASN A 393 -20.85 -0.33 9.25
CA ASN A 393 -19.61 0.16 9.87
C ASN A 393 -19.43 1.64 9.59
N ARG A 394 -19.30 2.40 10.68
CA ARG A 394 -19.19 3.86 10.64
C ARG A 394 -17.77 4.33 10.29
N TYR A 395 -16.76 3.47 10.46
CA TYR A 395 -15.35 3.84 10.38
C TYR A 395 -14.60 3.03 9.31
N GLN A 396 -14.99 3.25 8.06
CA GLN A 396 -14.33 2.69 6.88
C GLN A 396 -13.23 3.61 6.36
N TYR A 397 -12.05 3.06 6.17
CA TYR A 397 -10.86 3.78 5.72
C TYR A 397 -10.36 3.20 4.41
N LYS A 398 -9.92 4.07 3.49
CA LYS A 398 -9.32 3.68 2.21
C LYS A 398 -7.88 4.17 2.13
N ILE A 399 -7.01 3.45 1.41
CA ILE A 399 -5.65 3.97 1.20
C ILE A 399 -5.73 5.30 0.42
N HIS A 400 -5.15 6.35 0.99
CA HIS A 400 -4.94 7.62 0.32
C HIS A 400 -3.57 7.65 -0.36
N SER A 401 -2.52 7.27 0.37
CA SER A 401 -1.16 7.35 -0.14
C SER A 401 -0.20 6.38 0.53
N ILE A 402 0.85 5.99 -0.19
CA ILE A 402 1.90 5.09 0.27
C ILE A 402 3.25 5.73 -0.05
N VAL A 403 4.05 6.01 0.97
CA VAL A 403 5.44 6.45 0.82
C VAL A 403 6.32 5.23 0.67
N ILE A 404 7.07 5.22 -0.42
CA ILE A 404 8.03 4.18 -0.75
C ILE A 404 9.42 4.71 -0.53
N HIS A 405 10.24 3.94 0.17
CA HIS A 405 11.68 4.14 0.20
C HIS A 405 12.33 3.03 -0.61
N PHE A 406 13.18 3.37 -1.57
CA PHE A 406 14.02 2.41 -2.28
C PHE A 406 15.48 2.64 -1.92
N GLY A 407 16.16 1.63 -1.38
CA GLY A 407 17.54 1.78 -0.91
C GLY A 407 17.87 0.90 0.29
N SER A 408 19.01 1.18 0.91
CA SER A 408 19.53 0.50 2.09
C SER A 408 18.91 1.07 3.37
N ALA A 409 19.50 0.78 4.53
CA ALA A 409 19.13 1.42 5.79
C ALA A 409 19.72 2.83 5.95
N TYR A 410 20.72 3.19 5.14
CA TYR A 410 21.50 4.42 5.30
C TYR A 410 21.26 5.43 4.17
N GLU A 411 21.02 4.93 2.97
CA GLU A 411 20.84 5.74 1.78
C GLU A 411 19.72 5.17 0.92
N GLY A 412 19.04 6.05 0.20
CA GLY A 412 18.01 5.65 -0.72
C GLY A 412 17.31 6.85 -1.31
N HIS A 413 16.16 6.55 -1.89
CA HIS A 413 15.33 7.47 -2.61
C HIS A 413 13.88 7.28 -2.20
N ASN A 414 13.22 8.38 -1.86
CA ASN A 414 11.82 8.38 -1.46
C ASN A 414 10.95 8.91 -2.59
N TYR A 415 9.85 8.21 -2.84
CA TYR A 415 8.77 8.69 -3.70
C TYR A 415 7.44 8.28 -3.08
N ILE A 416 6.34 8.87 -3.56
CA ILE A 416 5.02 8.62 -2.99
C ILE A 416 4.01 8.23 -4.05
N TYR A 417 3.23 7.20 -3.77
CA TYR A 417 2.00 6.90 -4.49
C TYR A 417 0.84 7.62 -3.82
N ILE A 418 0.03 8.37 -4.57
CA ILE A 418 -1.20 8.99 -4.08
C ILE A 418 -2.35 8.53 -4.98
N TYR A 419 -3.44 8.07 -4.37
CA TYR A 419 -4.62 7.63 -5.10
C TYR A 419 -5.49 8.84 -5.46
N ASN A 420 -5.62 9.11 -6.75
CA ASN A 420 -6.50 10.16 -7.24
C ASN A 420 -7.95 9.66 -7.24
N PHE A 421 -8.72 10.01 -6.21
CA PHE A 421 -10.13 9.63 -6.08
C PHE A 421 -11.02 10.23 -7.19
N HIS A 422 -10.61 11.33 -7.84
CA HIS A 422 -11.37 11.88 -8.96
C HIS A 422 -11.23 11.02 -10.21
N PHE A 423 -10.02 10.56 -10.54
CA PHE A 423 -9.77 9.71 -11.70
C PHE A 423 -9.91 8.21 -11.42
N GLY A 424 -9.97 7.80 -10.15
CA GLY A 424 -9.96 6.39 -9.74
C GLY A 424 -8.64 5.68 -10.07
N LYS A 425 -7.53 6.42 -10.11
CA LYS A 425 -6.21 5.92 -10.54
C LYS A 425 -5.12 6.27 -9.54
N TRP A 426 -4.13 5.40 -9.44
CA TRP A 426 -2.91 5.69 -8.71
C TRP A 426 -2.03 6.65 -9.51
N MET A 427 -1.37 7.55 -8.79
CA MET A 427 -0.34 8.43 -9.34
C MET A 427 0.94 8.21 -8.57
N ILE A 428 2.06 8.10 -9.28
CA ILE A 428 3.39 8.16 -8.70
C ILE A 428 3.90 9.59 -8.73
N PHE A 429 4.41 10.07 -7.61
CA PHE A 429 5.10 11.34 -7.47
C PHE A 429 6.56 11.05 -7.16
N ASN A 430 7.38 11.08 -8.19
CA ASN A 430 8.81 10.84 -8.11
C ASN A 430 9.55 12.11 -8.54
N ASP A 431 9.74 13.02 -7.59
CA ASP A 431 10.32 14.33 -7.81
C ASP A 431 9.63 15.09 -8.95
N ASN A 432 10.35 15.39 -10.03
CA ASN A 432 9.85 16.16 -11.16
C ASN A 432 8.89 15.36 -12.05
N THR A 433 8.79 14.05 -11.84
CA THR A 433 7.99 13.15 -12.66
C THR A 433 6.73 12.75 -11.90
N VAL A 434 5.56 13.09 -12.46
CA VAL A 434 4.26 12.64 -11.96
C VAL A 434 3.52 11.90 -13.07
N GLN A 435 3.12 10.66 -12.80
CA GLN A 435 2.50 9.79 -13.81
C GLN A 435 1.38 8.95 -13.20
N PHE A 436 0.38 8.62 -14.01
CA PHE A 436 -0.61 7.61 -13.65
C PHE A 436 0.01 6.22 -13.74
N VAL A 437 -0.19 5.41 -12.73
CA VAL A 437 0.29 4.03 -12.65
C VAL A 437 -0.86 3.06 -12.39
N ASN A 438 -0.66 1.80 -12.74
CA ASN A 438 -1.63 0.76 -12.43
C ASN A 438 -1.45 0.27 -10.99
N LYS A 439 -2.50 -0.36 -10.47
CA LYS A 439 -2.52 -0.88 -9.10
C LYS A 439 -1.49 -1.99 -8.85
N GLN A 440 -1.20 -2.83 -9.84
CA GLN A 440 -0.26 -3.95 -9.70
C GLN A 440 1.17 -3.46 -9.43
N GLU A 441 1.57 -2.33 -10.04
CA GLU A 441 2.84 -1.67 -9.80
C GLU A 441 2.93 -1.16 -8.35
N VAL A 442 1.90 -0.46 -7.87
CA VAL A 442 1.82 0.03 -6.49
C VAL A 442 1.89 -1.12 -5.49
N GLU A 443 1.17 -2.21 -5.72
CA GLU A 443 1.21 -3.41 -4.87
C GLU A 443 2.59 -4.06 -4.85
N LYS A 444 3.26 -4.16 -6.02
CA LYS A 444 4.58 -4.76 -6.13
C LYS A 444 5.60 -3.99 -5.30
N ASP A 445 5.62 -2.68 -5.43
CA ASP A 445 6.59 -1.84 -4.73
C ASP A 445 6.31 -1.78 -3.22
N SER A 446 5.04 -1.60 -2.86
CA SER A 446 4.64 -1.41 -1.47
C SER A 446 4.89 -2.62 -0.57
N LYS A 447 4.74 -3.86 -1.11
CA LYS A 447 4.96 -5.12 -0.38
C LYS A 447 6.29 -5.17 0.36
N ILE A 448 7.35 -4.67 -0.26
CA ILE A 448 8.72 -4.76 0.27
C ILE A 448 9.35 -3.40 0.61
N ASN A 449 8.81 -2.29 0.10
CA ASN A 449 9.43 -0.98 0.22
C ASN A 449 8.56 0.09 0.91
N ALA A 450 7.28 -0.18 1.20
CA ALA A 450 6.43 0.79 1.89
C ALA A 450 6.99 1.10 3.29
N GLN A 451 7.13 2.39 3.59
CA GLN A 451 7.56 2.88 4.90
C GLN A 451 6.44 3.58 5.65
N VAL A 452 5.60 4.34 4.96
CA VAL A 452 4.46 5.04 5.56
C VAL A 452 3.25 4.82 4.68
N VAL A 453 2.15 4.38 5.28
CA VAL A 453 0.85 4.22 4.66
C VAL A 453 -0.10 5.19 5.31
N ILE A 454 -0.86 5.92 4.50
CA ILE A 454 -1.87 6.85 4.98
C ILE A 454 -3.21 6.40 4.42
N TYR A 455 -4.12 6.14 5.34
CA TYR A 455 -5.51 5.87 5.04
C TYR A 455 -6.34 7.11 5.30
N VAL A 456 -7.46 7.24 4.62
CA VAL A 456 -8.43 8.31 4.80
C VAL A 456 -9.80 7.75 5.17
N ASP A 457 -10.45 8.39 6.13
CA ASP A 457 -11.86 8.14 6.48
C ASP A 457 -12.73 8.34 5.22
N SER A 458 -13.56 7.35 4.89
CA SER A 458 -14.41 7.36 3.69
C SER A 458 -15.34 8.58 3.62
N GLN A 459 -15.69 9.18 4.76
CA GLN A 459 -16.49 10.41 4.83
C GLN A 459 -15.76 11.64 4.26
N VAL A 460 -14.42 11.60 4.16
CA VAL A 460 -13.59 12.70 3.64
C VAL A 460 -13.39 12.61 2.13
N ILE A 461 -13.59 11.43 1.53
CA ILE A 461 -13.36 11.18 0.10
C ILE A 461 -14.09 12.18 -0.83
N PRO A 462 -15.36 12.58 -0.59
CA PRO A 462 -16.01 13.58 -1.44
C PRO A 462 -15.22 14.89 -1.54
N LYS A 463 -14.65 15.37 -0.43
CA LYS A 463 -13.83 16.59 -0.40
C LYS A 463 -12.50 16.39 -1.16
N LEU A 464 -11.91 15.20 -1.10
CA LEU A 464 -10.71 14.87 -1.90
C LEU A 464 -11.02 14.89 -3.40
N ILE A 465 -12.17 14.35 -3.82
CA ILE A 465 -12.60 14.37 -5.22
C ILE A 465 -12.74 15.81 -5.72
N GLU A 466 -13.40 16.68 -4.93
CA GLU A 466 -13.54 18.11 -5.26
C GLU A 466 -12.19 18.81 -5.37
N HIS A 467 -11.26 18.53 -4.45
CA HIS A 467 -9.91 19.10 -4.46
C HIS A 467 -9.10 18.70 -5.69
N TYR A 468 -9.12 17.40 -6.05
CA TYR A 468 -8.44 16.95 -7.27
C TYR A 468 -9.07 17.51 -8.54
N LYS A 469 -10.40 17.64 -8.58
CA LYS A 469 -11.09 18.34 -9.68
C LYS A 469 -10.64 19.78 -9.78
N TYR A 470 -10.56 20.50 -8.66
CA TYR A 470 -10.09 21.88 -8.62
C TYR A 470 -8.67 22.02 -9.21
N ILE A 471 -7.71 21.23 -8.73
CA ILE A 471 -6.32 21.23 -9.23
C ILE A 471 -6.28 20.94 -10.74
N GLN A 472 -7.12 20.00 -11.19
CA GLN A 472 -7.19 19.60 -12.59
C GLN A 472 -7.78 20.69 -13.49
N THR A 473 -8.88 21.32 -13.04
CA THR A 473 -9.55 22.40 -13.77
C THR A 473 -8.60 23.58 -13.95
N VAL A 474 -7.96 24.04 -12.87
CA VAL A 474 -6.98 25.13 -12.94
C VAL A 474 -5.85 24.78 -13.89
N GLY A 475 -5.29 23.57 -13.77
CA GLY A 475 -4.23 23.12 -14.66
C GLY A 475 -4.62 23.20 -16.14
N ASN A 476 -5.80 22.72 -16.49
CA ASN A 476 -6.29 22.72 -17.87
C ASN A 476 -6.59 24.13 -18.41
N ILE A 477 -7.03 25.06 -17.55
CA ILE A 477 -7.18 26.48 -17.91
C ILE A 477 -5.81 27.06 -18.32
N ILE A 478 -4.76 26.73 -17.58
CA ILE A 478 -3.41 27.26 -17.80
C ILE A 478 -2.75 26.59 -19.00
N VAL A 479 -2.98 25.30 -19.24
CA VAL A 479 -2.53 24.64 -20.48
C VAL A 479 -3.15 25.32 -21.71
N SER A 480 -4.42 25.70 -21.63
CA SER A 480 -5.13 26.36 -22.73
C SER A 480 -4.69 27.81 -22.95
N ASN A 481 -4.21 28.48 -21.89
CA ASN A 481 -3.72 29.86 -21.94
C ASN A 481 -2.53 30.04 -20.97
N PRO A 482 -1.29 29.70 -21.40
CA PRO A 482 -0.12 29.60 -20.51
C PRO A 482 0.35 30.90 -19.86
N ASP A 483 -0.06 32.05 -20.37
CA ASP A 483 0.28 33.38 -19.87
C ASP A 483 -0.94 34.15 -19.30
N LYS A 484 -2.06 33.44 -19.10
CA LYS A 484 -3.29 33.99 -18.49
C LYS A 484 -2.99 34.65 -17.14
N ASN A 485 -3.59 35.82 -16.93
CA ASN A 485 -3.55 36.48 -15.63
C ASN A 485 -4.33 35.65 -14.61
N LEU A 486 -3.63 35.11 -13.61
CA LEU A 486 -4.21 34.19 -12.64
C LEU A 486 -5.26 34.84 -11.74
N LYS A 487 -5.23 36.18 -11.60
CA LYS A 487 -6.28 36.93 -10.87
C LYS A 487 -7.65 36.89 -11.53
N GLN A 488 -7.70 36.56 -12.81
CA GLN A 488 -8.94 36.48 -13.60
C GLN A 488 -9.49 35.06 -13.66
N ILE A 489 -8.92 34.12 -12.90
CA ILE A 489 -9.37 32.73 -12.80
C ILE A 489 -10.20 32.61 -11.52
N GLU A 490 -11.50 32.40 -11.67
CA GLU A 490 -12.45 32.36 -10.55
C GLU A 490 -12.10 31.29 -9.51
N GLU A 491 -11.61 30.14 -9.97
CA GLU A 491 -11.20 29.03 -9.12
C GLU A 491 -10.06 29.43 -8.16
N LEU A 492 -9.25 30.44 -8.49
CA LEU A 492 -8.10 30.88 -7.70
C LEU A 492 -8.44 32.02 -6.72
N ASN A 493 -9.71 32.41 -6.58
CA ASN A 493 -10.13 33.55 -5.74
C ASN A 493 -9.72 33.44 -4.26
N LYS A 494 -9.49 32.22 -3.76
CA LYS A 494 -9.04 31.99 -2.38
C LYS A 494 -7.55 32.25 -2.17
N ILE A 495 -6.76 32.30 -3.24
CA ILE A 495 -5.32 32.45 -3.16
C ILE A 495 -4.97 33.95 -2.95
N PRO A 496 -4.03 34.26 -2.04
CA PRO A 496 -3.61 35.64 -1.82
C PRO A 496 -3.15 36.35 -3.10
N GLN A 497 -3.59 37.60 -3.28
CA GLN A 497 -3.36 38.37 -4.50
C GLN A 497 -1.88 38.57 -4.83
N ASN A 498 -1.04 38.78 -3.81
CA ASN A 498 0.41 38.90 -3.97
C ASN A 498 1.05 37.63 -4.57
N ILE A 499 0.54 36.45 -4.23
CA ILE A 499 1.00 35.17 -4.78
C ILE A 499 0.54 35.01 -6.24
N LEU A 500 -0.71 35.39 -6.55
CA LEU A 500 -1.25 35.35 -7.91
C LEU A 500 -0.49 36.30 -8.86
N GLU A 501 -0.12 37.50 -8.40
CA GLU A 501 0.73 38.43 -9.15
C GLU A 501 2.08 37.80 -9.48
N LEU A 502 2.76 37.30 -8.45
CA LEU A 502 4.08 36.67 -8.59
C LEU A 502 4.05 35.53 -9.61
N LEU A 503 3.07 34.64 -9.49
CA LEU A 503 2.98 33.48 -10.38
C LEU A 503 2.51 33.85 -11.78
N THR A 504 1.67 34.87 -11.96
CA THR A 504 1.32 35.39 -13.29
C THR A 504 2.56 35.85 -14.04
N GLU A 505 3.43 36.63 -13.39
CA GLU A 505 4.68 37.10 -14.01
C GLU A 505 5.70 35.96 -14.21
N LYS A 506 5.70 34.95 -13.32
CA LYS A 506 6.51 33.74 -13.51
C LYS A 506 6.05 32.93 -14.73
N ASN A 507 4.75 32.68 -14.87
CA ASN A 507 4.17 31.94 -15.99
C ASN A 507 4.42 32.66 -17.33
N LYS A 508 4.22 33.98 -17.40
CA LYS A 508 4.57 34.79 -18.59
C LYS A 508 6.04 34.60 -19.00
N ARG A 509 6.98 34.72 -18.05
CA ARG A 509 8.42 34.54 -18.31
C ARG A 509 8.75 33.12 -18.77
N ASN A 510 8.16 32.11 -18.15
CA ASN A 510 8.33 30.71 -18.56
C ASN A 510 7.86 30.50 -20.01
N TYR A 511 6.66 30.98 -20.34
CA TYR A 511 6.07 30.82 -21.66
C TYR A 511 6.89 31.53 -22.74
N GLN A 512 7.28 32.78 -22.51
CA GLN A 512 8.16 33.53 -23.42
C GLN A 512 9.52 32.84 -23.61
N SER A 513 10.08 32.27 -22.54
CA SER A 513 11.35 31.54 -22.62
C SER A 513 11.25 30.26 -23.44
N GLN A 514 10.09 29.61 -23.45
CA GLN A 514 9.83 28.42 -24.27
C GLN A 514 9.66 28.80 -25.73
N LEU A 515 8.89 29.85 -26.04
CA LEU A 515 8.71 30.34 -27.42
C LEU A 515 10.06 30.69 -28.09
N LYS A 516 10.99 31.30 -27.34
CA LYS A 516 12.35 31.62 -27.83
C LYS A 516 13.24 30.41 -28.10
N GLN A 517 12.91 29.22 -27.58
CA GLN A 517 13.67 27.99 -27.85
C GLN A 517 13.22 27.28 -29.13
N PHE A 518 12.04 27.62 -29.64
CA PHE A 518 11.47 27.08 -30.89
C PHE A 518 11.64 28.02 -32.09
N GLN A 519 12.16 29.23 -31.85
CA GLN A 519 12.64 30.18 -32.86
C GLN A 519 14.14 30.03 -33.02
#